data_AF-A8NYR1-F1
#
_entry.id   AF-A8NYR1-F1
#
_cell.length_a   1.000
_cell.length_b   1.000
_cell.length_c   1.000
_cell.angle_alpha   90.00
_cell.angle_beta   90.00
_cell.angle_gamma   90.00
#
_symmetry.space_group_name_H-M   'P 1'
#
loop_
_entity.id
_entity.type
_entity.pdbx_description
1 polymer ?
#
loop_
_entity_poly.entity_id
_entity_poly.type
_entity_poly.pdbx_seq_one_letter_code
_entity_poly.pdbx_strand_id
1 'polypeptide(L)'
;MASTLEACFNNSEESALKILHEKEKEVKAAESDVQEQQTRLDAQRAIEFYDELESDKFAKAAPAIMKSFQAHGDACAKAEREALELAMKGTTPDPEDEAPLQPYYDMLENLEQLHSDALNLESSILELASEFKEEGAADDGKEESEGSDLPWARSRLLGAINACLPVIRARISNLSMAQELIDSAQENVSISLRMESLGLE
;
A
#
# COMPACT_ATOMS: atom_id res chain seq x y z
N MET A 1 -8.88 -6.26 -82.71
CA MET A 1 -8.80 -5.02 -81.89
C MET A 1 -8.96 -5.25 -80.38
N ALA A 2 -9.33 -6.45 -79.90
CA ALA A 2 -9.39 -6.74 -78.46
C ALA A 2 -8.00 -6.75 -77.77
N SER A 3 -6.97 -7.20 -78.48
CA SER A 3 -5.61 -7.40 -77.93
C SER A 3 -4.90 -6.12 -77.44
N THR A 4 -5.16 -4.95 -78.02
CA THR A 4 -4.56 -3.69 -77.56
C THR A 4 -5.20 -3.17 -76.28
N LEU A 5 -6.49 -3.49 -76.05
CA LEU A 5 -7.23 -3.05 -74.87
C LEU A 5 -6.87 -3.90 -73.65
N GLU A 6 -6.70 -5.21 -73.86
CA GLU A 6 -6.20 -6.17 -72.87
C GLU A 6 -4.76 -5.84 -72.42
N ALA A 7 -3.89 -5.45 -73.36
CA ALA A 7 -2.53 -5.01 -73.04
C ALA A 7 -2.50 -3.71 -72.21
N CYS A 8 -3.36 -2.74 -72.52
CA CYS A 8 -3.49 -1.52 -71.71
C CYS A 8 -4.02 -1.81 -70.31
N PHE A 9 -4.97 -2.75 -70.18
CA PHE A 9 -5.51 -3.16 -68.89
C PHE A 9 -4.45 -3.83 -68.02
N ASN A 10 -3.72 -4.82 -68.57
CA ASN A 10 -2.66 -5.51 -67.85
C ASN A 10 -1.52 -4.57 -67.44
N ASN A 11 -1.13 -3.62 -68.30
CA ASN A 11 -0.13 -2.59 -67.95
C ASN A 11 -0.62 -1.66 -66.84
N SER A 12 -1.91 -1.28 -66.86
CA SER A 12 -2.50 -0.46 -65.81
C SER A 12 -2.59 -1.23 -64.49
N GLU A 13 -2.94 -2.50 -64.53
CA GLU A 13 -3.02 -3.39 -63.36
C GLU A 13 -1.63 -3.60 -62.74
N GLU A 14 -0.63 -3.91 -63.57
CA GLU A 14 0.75 -4.09 -63.09
C GLU A 14 1.33 -2.79 -62.52
N SER A 15 1.01 -1.64 -63.13
CA SER A 15 1.38 -0.32 -62.61
C SER A 15 0.71 -0.03 -61.26
N ALA A 16 -0.59 -0.31 -61.14
CA ALA A 16 -1.33 -0.11 -59.90
C ALA A 16 -0.81 -1.01 -58.76
N LEU A 17 -0.47 -2.27 -59.07
CA LEU A 17 0.11 -3.21 -58.10
C LEU A 17 1.50 -2.76 -57.64
N LYS A 18 2.34 -2.22 -58.55
CA LYS A 18 3.65 -1.65 -58.18
C LYS A 18 3.49 -0.45 -57.23
N ILE A 19 2.56 0.46 -57.53
CA ILE A 19 2.28 1.62 -56.68
C ILE A 19 1.76 1.18 -55.30
N LEU A 20 0.87 0.18 -55.24
CA LEU A 20 0.37 -0.37 -53.98
C LEU A 20 1.51 -0.99 -53.15
N HIS A 21 2.39 -1.77 -53.77
CA HIS A 21 3.52 -2.40 -53.09
C HIS A 21 4.54 -1.37 -52.59
N GLU A 22 4.81 -0.32 -53.37
CA GLU A 22 5.64 0.81 -52.92
C GLU A 22 5.02 1.54 -51.73
N LYS A 23 3.70 1.79 -51.77
CA LYS A 23 2.98 2.42 -50.66
C LYS A 23 2.93 1.54 -49.42
N GLU A 24 2.74 0.24 -49.55
CA GLU A 24 2.81 -0.69 -48.43
C GLU A 24 4.19 -0.66 -47.75
N LYS A 25 5.25 -0.60 -48.55
CA LYS A 25 6.61 -0.50 -48.03
C LYS A 25 6.86 0.84 -47.31
N GLU A 26 6.36 1.94 -47.87
CA GLU A 26 6.44 3.27 -47.27
C GLU A 26 5.67 3.35 -45.93
N VAL A 27 4.46 2.79 -45.89
CA VAL A 27 3.64 2.72 -44.67
C VAL A 27 4.32 1.86 -43.59
N LYS A 28 4.83 0.68 -43.94
CA LYS A 28 5.55 -0.17 -42.96
C LYS A 28 6.79 0.50 -42.39
N ALA A 29 7.53 1.25 -43.21
CA ALA A 29 8.67 2.01 -42.73
C ALA A 29 8.23 3.12 -41.76
N ALA A 30 7.19 3.89 -42.11
CA ALA A 30 6.66 4.93 -41.25
C ALA A 30 6.07 4.37 -39.93
N GLU A 31 5.37 3.23 -39.98
CA GLU A 31 4.84 2.55 -38.79
C GLU A 31 5.96 2.08 -37.86
N SER A 32 7.05 1.52 -38.42
CA SER A 32 8.23 1.13 -37.65
C SER A 32 8.87 2.33 -36.96
N ASP A 33 9.03 3.44 -37.67
CA ASP A 33 9.61 4.68 -37.11
C ASP A 33 8.73 5.25 -35.98
N VAL A 34 7.41 5.23 -36.15
CA VAL A 34 6.46 5.68 -35.11
C VAL A 34 6.53 4.77 -33.88
N GLN A 35 6.60 3.44 -34.08
CA GLN A 35 6.69 2.49 -32.98
C GLN A 35 8.01 2.64 -32.20
N GLU A 36 9.12 2.91 -32.90
CA GLU A 36 10.41 3.20 -32.27
C GLU A 36 10.35 4.51 -31.46
N GLN A 37 9.71 5.55 -32.00
CA GLN A 37 9.51 6.81 -31.29
C GLN A 37 8.66 6.66 -30.04
N GLN A 38 7.57 5.88 -30.10
CA GLN A 38 6.74 5.55 -28.94
C GLN A 38 7.55 4.82 -27.88
N THR A 39 8.30 3.78 -28.28
CA THR A 39 9.15 3.01 -27.36
C THR A 39 10.18 3.91 -26.68
N ARG A 40 10.78 4.85 -27.43
CA ARG A 40 11.74 5.80 -26.88
C ARG A 40 11.08 6.78 -25.90
N LEU A 41 9.90 7.30 -26.23
CA LEU A 41 9.14 8.18 -25.34
C LEU A 41 8.74 7.47 -24.04
N ASP A 42 8.26 6.23 -24.14
CA ASP A 42 7.89 5.44 -22.97
C ASP A 42 9.10 5.14 -22.09
N ALA A 43 10.26 4.85 -22.70
CA ALA A 43 11.51 4.68 -21.97
C ALA A 43 11.97 5.97 -21.29
N GLN A 44 11.87 7.13 -21.97
CA GLN A 44 12.18 8.43 -21.37
C GLN A 44 11.27 8.76 -20.19
N ARG A 45 9.95 8.58 -20.36
CA ARG A 45 8.97 8.74 -19.28
C ARG A 45 9.27 7.83 -18.09
N ALA A 46 9.68 6.59 -18.34
CA ALA A 46 10.06 5.68 -17.28
C ALA A 46 11.32 6.14 -16.54
N ILE A 47 12.35 6.61 -17.27
CA ILE A 47 13.58 7.12 -16.66
C ILE A 47 13.28 8.37 -15.82
N GLU A 48 12.54 9.34 -16.36
CA GLU A 48 12.12 10.53 -15.63
C GLU A 48 11.35 10.17 -14.35
N PHE A 49 10.44 9.19 -14.43
CA PHE A 49 9.74 8.65 -13.28
C PHE A 49 10.70 8.06 -12.22
N TYR A 50 11.71 7.29 -12.62
CA TYR A 50 12.66 6.69 -11.68
C TYR A 50 13.65 7.70 -11.08
N ASP A 51 14.17 8.63 -11.88
CA ASP A 51 15.07 9.69 -11.42
C ASP A 51 14.35 10.61 -10.41
N GLU A 52 13.08 10.92 -10.67
CA GLU A 52 12.28 11.71 -9.74
C GLU A 52 11.96 10.92 -8.47
N LEU A 53 11.60 9.64 -8.56
CA LEU A 53 11.45 8.74 -7.40
C LEU A 53 12.72 8.65 -6.55
N GLU A 54 13.92 8.68 -7.12
CA GLU A 54 15.16 8.59 -6.36
C GLU A 54 15.40 9.83 -5.48
N SER A 55 14.96 10.99 -5.95
CA SER A 55 15.01 12.27 -5.24
C SER A 55 13.83 12.52 -4.30
N ASP A 56 12.71 11.85 -4.54
CA ASP A 56 11.44 12.07 -3.86
C ASP A 56 11.40 11.43 -2.46
N LYS A 57 11.15 12.25 -1.44
CA LYS A 57 10.95 11.78 -0.06
C LYS A 57 9.78 10.81 0.02
N PHE A 58 8.75 10.98 -0.80
CA PHE A 58 7.60 10.08 -0.89
C PHE A 58 8.01 8.66 -1.23
N ALA A 59 8.86 8.50 -2.24
CA ALA A 59 9.31 7.21 -2.74
C ALA A 59 10.06 6.40 -1.69
N LYS A 60 10.70 7.08 -0.73
CA LYS A 60 11.41 6.46 0.38
C LYS A 60 10.49 6.20 1.57
N ALA A 61 9.63 7.15 1.90
CA ALA A 61 8.76 7.08 3.07
C ALA A 61 7.55 6.15 2.88
N ALA A 62 6.88 6.21 1.73
CA ALA A 62 5.66 5.43 1.48
C ALA A 62 5.87 3.90 1.58
N PRO A 63 6.92 3.31 0.97
CA PRO A 63 7.16 1.87 1.12
C PRO A 63 7.54 1.49 2.56
N ALA A 64 8.26 2.36 3.27
CA ALA A 64 8.60 2.12 4.68
C ALA A 64 7.34 2.09 5.55
N ILE A 65 6.46 3.09 5.39
CA ILE A 65 5.17 3.18 6.10
C ILE A 65 4.30 1.96 5.79
N MET A 66 4.20 1.54 4.53
CA MET A 66 3.40 0.36 4.16
C MET A 66 3.96 -0.94 4.73
N LYS A 67 5.29 -1.11 4.77
CA LYS A 67 5.92 -2.26 5.43
C LYS A 67 5.63 -2.27 6.93
N SER A 68 5.77 -1.11 7.59
CA SER A 68 5.44 -0.97 9.01
C SER A 68 3.97 -1.25 9.28
N PHE A 69 3.06 -0.78 8.43
CA PHE A 69 1.62 -1.04 8.54
C PHE A 69 1.27 -2.53 8.44
N GLN A 70 1.94 -3.26 7.54
CA GLN A 70 1.75 -4.70 7.41
C GLN A 70 2.28 -5.43 8.65
N ALA A 71 3.53 -5.18 9.03
CA ALA A 71 4.18 -5.82 10.18
C ALA A 71 3.42 -5.55 11.48
N HIS A 72 2.96 -4.31 11.68
CA HIS A 72 2.12 -3.94 12.82
C HIS A 72 0.79 -4.70 12.83
N GLY A 73 0.17 -4.89 11.67
CA GLY A 73 -1.06 -5.67 11.54
C GLY A 73 -0.91 -7.12 11.97
N ASP A 74 0.19 -7.76 11.56
CA ASP A 74 0.49 -9.14 11.95
C ASP A 74 0.77 -9.24 13.47
N ALA A 75 1.46 -8.25 14.03
CA ALA A 75 1.73 -8.18 15.46
C ALA A 75 0.45 -7.98 16.30
N CYS A 76 -0.45 -7.07 15.88
CA CYS A 76 -1.75 -6.88 16.52
C CYS A 76 -2.57 -8.17 16.50
N ALA A 77 -2.71 -8.81 15.33
CA ALA A 77 -3.50 -10.02 15.21
C ALA A 77 -2.95 -11.18 16.06
N LYS A 78 -1.63 -11.22 16.27
CA LYS A 78 -1.00 -12.18 17.19
C LYS A 78 -1.31 -11.82 18.66
N ALA A 79 -1.06 -10.57 19.06
CA ALA A 79 -1.27 -10.12 20.44
C ALA A 79 -2.74 -10.22 20.87
N GLU A 80 -3.69 -9.86 20.00
CA GLU A 80 -5.13 -10.01 20.25
C GLU A 80 -5.52 -11.47 20.52
N ARG A 81 -4.96 -12.42 19.76
CA ARG A 81 -5.22 -13.85 19.96
C ARG A 81 -4.64 -14.33 21.28
N GLU A 82 -3.38 -13.99 21.56
CA GLU A 82 -2.71 -14.39 22.80
C GLU A 82 -3.40 -13.78 24.02
N ALA A 83 -3.87 -12.53 23.92
CA ALA A 83 -4.64 -11.87 24.97
C ALA A 83 -5.96 -12.60 25.24
N LEU A 84 -6.67 -12.99 24.19
CA LEU A 84 -7.92 -13.76 24.32
C LEU A 84 -7.68 -15.15 24.91
N GLU A 85 -6.63 -15.86 24.47
CA GLU A 85 -6.24 -17.16 25.02
C GLU A 85 -5.90 -17.05 26.51
N LEU A 86 -5.13 -16.02 26.90
CA LEU A 86 -4.76 -15.76 28.29
C LEU A 86 -5.98 -15.43 29.16
N ALA A 87 -6.93 -14.63 28.64
CA ALA A 87 -8.18 -14.33 29.32
C ALA A 87 -9.08 -15.57 29.47
N MET A 88 -9.09 -16.46 28.48
CA MET A 88 -9.90 -17.68 28.50
C MET A 88 -9.33 -18.79 29.39
N LYS A 89 -8.00 -18.81 29.63
CA LYS A 89 -7.34 -19.85 30.43
C LYS A 89 -7.84 -19.91 31.88
N GLY A 90 -8.48 -18.84 32.36
CA GLY A 90 -9.25 -18.83 33.61
C GLY A 90 -8.41 -18.90 34.88
N THR A 91 -9.10 -18.90 36.02
CA THR A 91 -8.61 -18.77 37.40
C THR A 91 -8.04 -20.05 38.01
N THR A 92 -7.65 -21.04 37.20
CA THR A 92 -6.92 -22.21 37.71
C THR A 92 -5.43 -21.97 37.48
N PRO A 93 -4.74 -21.24 38.38
CA PRO A 93 -3.29 -21.14 38.33
C PRO A 93 -2.72 -22.54 38.45
N ASP A 94 -1.67 -22.80 37.69
CA ASP A 94 -0.88 -24.01 37.88
C ASP A 94 -0.24 -23.91 39.28
N PRO A 95 -0.47 -24.86 40.20
CA PRO A 95 0.07 -24.79 41.56
C PRO A 95 1.61 -24.78 41.60
N GLU A 96 2.28 -25.11 40.49
CA GLU A 96 3.73 -25.03 40.36
C GLU A 96 4.24 -23.65 39.88
N ASP A 97 3.35 -22.73 39.50
CA ASP A 97 3.74 -21.43 38.96
C ASP A 97 4.01 -20.41 40.09
N GLU A 98 5.27 -20.01 40.26
CA GLU A 98 5.69 -19.06 41.29
C GLU A 98 5.17 -17.63 41.04
N ALA A 99 4.79 -17.29 39.81
CA ALA A 99 4.37 -15.95 39.41
C ALA A 99 3.13 -15.96 38.48
N PRO A 100 1.95 -16.40 38.96
CA PRO A 100 0.76 -16.61 38.13
C PRO A 100 0.22 -15.35 37.46
N LEU A 101 0.61 -14.15 37.92
CA LEU A 101 0.20 -12.87 37.34
C LEU A 101 1.19 -12.31 36.31
N GLN A 102 2.42 -12.84 36.23
CA GLN A 102 3.46 -12.32 35.33
C GLN A 102 3.02 -12.31 33.85
N PRO A 103 2.38 -13.37 33.32
CA PRO A 103 1.94 -13.37 31.93
C PRO A 103 0.95 -12.24 31.58
N TYR A 104 0.14 -11.80 32.55
CA TYR A 104 -0.80 -10.69 32.35
C TYR A 104 -0.06 -9.35 32.27
N TYR A 105 0.93 -9.11 33.14
CA TYR A 105 1.74 -7.91 33.08
C TYR A 105 2.53 -7.81 31.77
N ASP A 106 3.17 -8.90 31.36
CA ASP A 106 3.92 -8.95 30.10
C ASP A 106 3.01 -8.69 28.89
N MET A 107 1.79 -9.22 28.92
CA MET A 107 0.80 -8.97 27.86
C MET A 107 0.33 -7.51 27.83
N LEU A 108 0.09 -6.88 28.98
CA LEU A 108 -0.30 -5.47 29.05
C LEU A 108 0.78 -4.55 28.51
N GLU A 109 2.05 -4.78 28.86
CA GLU A 109 3.20 -4.02 28.34
C GLU A 109 3.30 -4.16 26.81
N ASN A 110 3.14 -5.39 26.29
CA ASN A 110 3.14 -5.64 24.85
C ASN A 110 1.99 -4.91 24.13
N LEU A 111 0.77 -4.94 24.68
CA LEU A 111 -0.38 -4.24 24.12
C LEU A 111 -0.19 -2.71 24.16
N GLU A 112 0.38 -2.17 25.23
CA GLU A 112 0.70 -0.73 25.33
C GLU A 112 1.74 -0.31 24.29
N GLN A 113 2.80 -1.11 24.10
CA GLN A 113 3.79 -0.85 23.06
C GLN A 113 3.14 -0.86 21.66
N LEU A 114 2.33 -1.87 21.34
CA LEU A 114 1.63 -1.94 20.04
C LEU A 114 0.66 -0.79 19.83
N HIS A 115 0.03 -0.28 20.90
CA HIS A 115 -0.83 0.89 20.85
C HIS A 115 -0.02 2.16 20.54
N SER A 116 1.13 2.34 21.20
CA SER A 116 2.06 3.45 20.89
C SER A 116 2.54 3.40 19.44
N ASP A 117 2.94 2.21 18.96
CA ASP A 117 3.37 2.00 17.58
C ASP A 117 2.27 2.33 16.57
N ALA A 118 1.01 1.99 16.89
CA ALA A 118 -0.14 2.31 16.04
C ALA A 118 -0.34 3.83 15.92
N LEU A 119 -0.22 4.57 17.03
CA LEU A 119 -0.31 6.04 17.03
C LEU A 119 0.83 6.67 16.22
N ASN A 120 2.06 6.20 16.41
CA ASN A 120 3.22 6.68 15.65
C ASN A 120 3.06 6.44 14.14
N LEU A 121 2.50 5.28 13.78
CA LEU A 121 2.19 4.96 12.39
C LEU A 121 1.07 5.82 11.82
N GLU A 122 0.01 6.09 12.59
CA GLU A 122 -1.05 7.03 12.21
C GLU A 122 -0.48 8.43 11.95
N SER A 123 0.35 8.94 12.87
CA SER A 123 1.03 10.23 12.70
C SER A 123 1.90 10.25 11.46
N SER A 124 2.70 9.20 11.21
CA SER A 124 3.55 9.11 10.03
C SER A 124 2.75 9.14 8.72
N ILE A 125 1.57 8.51 8.69
CA ILE A 125 0.68 8.54 7.51
C ILE A 125 0.08 9.94 7.32
N LEU A 126 -0.35 10.60 8.41
CA LEU A 126 -0.92 11.94 8.34
C LEU A 126 0.12 12.99 7.94
N GLU A 127 1.34 12.89 8.45
CA GLU A 127 2.48 13.73 8.07
C GLU A 127 2.76 13.58 6.58
N LEU A 128 2.93 12.34 6.11
CA LEU A 128 3.11 12.07 4.68
C LEU A 128 1.95 12.68 3.87
N ALA A 129 0.70 12.46 4.26
CA ALA A 129 -0.46 12.98 3.53
C ALA A 129 -0.54 14.52 3.52
N SER A 130 -0.08 15.18 4.58
CA SER A 130 -0.07 16.64 4.69
C SER A 130 0.98 17.30 3.82
N GLU A 131 2.20 16.73 3.74
CA GLU A 131 3.30 17.26 2.93
C GLU A 131 2.89 17.42 1.45
N PHE A 132 2.08 16.48 0.91
CA PHE A 132 1.63 16.56 -0.50
C PHE A 132 0.40 17.42 -0.73
N LYS A 133 -0.32 17.82 0.32
CA LYS A 133 -1.49 18.69 0.16
C LYS A 133 -1.09 20.15 -0.05
N GLU A 134 0.06 20.55 0.48
CA GLU A 134 0.56 21.93 0.40
C GLU A 134 1.18 22.24 -0.97
N GLU A 135 1.77 21.27 -1.65
CA GLU A 135 2.39 21.46 -2.98
C GLU A 135 1.35 21.73 -4.09
N GLY A 136 0.10 21.28 -3.93
CA GLY A 136 -0.96 21.43 -4.94
C GLY A 136 -1.82 22.70 -4.85
N ALA A 137 -1.65 23.52 -3.80
CA ALA A 137 -2.54 24.66 -3.52
C ALA A 137 -1.93 26.04 -3.84
N ALA A 138 -0.65 26.11 -4.25
CA ALA A 138 0.09 27.35 -4.39
C ALA A 138 0.14 27.95 -5.81
N ASP A 139 -0.43 27.28 -6.83
CA ASP A 139 -0.34 27.73 -8.22
C ASP A 139 -1.72 28.01 -8.84
N ASP A 140 -2.40 29.02 -8.29
CA ASP A 140 -3.58 29.62 -8.92
C ASP A 140 -3.10 30.67 -9.93
N GLY A 141 -2.62 30.19 -11.07
CA GLY A 141 -2.58 30.95 -12.31
C GLY A 141 -1.20 31.19 -12.91
N LYS A 142 -0.67 30.19 -13.64
CA LYS A 142 -0.46 30.29 -15.09
C LYS A 142 0.19 29.03 -15.67
N GLU A 143 -0.29 28.73 -16.88
CA GLU A 143 0.31 27.88 -17.91
C GLU A 143 0.07 26.37 -17.76
N GLU A 144 -0.84 25.93 -18.62
CA GLU A 144 -1.07 24.57 -19.09
C GLU A 144 0.27 23.93 -19.53
N SER A 145 1.05 23.43 -18.58
CA SER A 145 2.15 22.52 -18.89
C SER A 145 1.53 21.14 -19.14
N GLU A 146 1.13 20.90 -20.39
CA GLU A 146 0.83 19.58 -20.92
C GLU A 146 1.99 18.62 -20.60
N GLY A 147 1.75 17.57 -19.81
CA GLY A 147 2.51 16.33 -19.96
C GLY A 147 3.18 15.66 -18.76
N SER A 148 2.86 15.98 -17.50
CA SER A 148 3.25 15.07 -16.39
C SER A 148 2.03 14.29 -15.87
N ASP A 149 1.97 13.00 -16.19
CA ASP A 149 1.00 12.03 -15.62
C ASP A 149 1.40 11.60 -14.17
N LEU A 150 2.51 12.13 -13.66
CA LEU A 150 3.10 11.87 -12.33
C LEU A 150 2.23 12.31 -11.13
N PRO A 151 1.56 13.48 -11.15
CA PRO A 151 0.66 13.90 -10.06
C PRO A 151 -0.46 12.90 -9.83
N TRP A 152 -0.88 12.19 -10.89
CA TRP A 152 -1.95 11.20 -10.82
C TRP A 152 -1.51 9.90 -10.13
N ALA A 153 -0.31 9.40 -10.43
CA ALA A 153 0.23 8.21 -9.77
C ALA A 153 0.45 8.45 -8.27
N ARG A 154 1.03 9.61 -7.90
CA ARG A 154 1.18 10.02 -6.50
C ARG A 154 -0.16 10.17 -5.80
N SER A 155 -1.13 10.85 -6.41
CA SER A 155 -2.49 11.01 -5.87
C SER A 155 -3.18 9.66 -5.62
N ARG A 156 -3.01 8.69 -6.53
CA ARG A 156 -3.51 7.32 -6.33
C ARG A 156 -2.84 6.60 -5.16
N LEU A 157 -1.52 6.70 -5.04
CA LEU A 157 -0.78 6.10 -3.93
C LEU A 157 -1.15 6.74 -2.59
N LEU A 158 -1.27 8.06 -2.53
CA LEU A 158 -1.79 8.79 -1.38
C LEU A 158 -3.21 8.36 -1.02
N GLY A 159 -4.08 8.16 -2.02
CA GLY A 159 -5.41 7.58 -1.81
C GLY A 159 -5.36 6.21 -1.14
N ALA A 160 -4.46 5.34 -1.59
CA ALA A 160 -4.26 4.01 -1.00
C ALA A 160 -3.71 4.09 0.43
N ILE A 161 -2.72 4.95 0.69
CA ILE A 161 -2.13 5.15 2.02
C ILE A 161 -3.18 5.73 3.00
N ASN A 162 -3.98 6.71 2.56
CA ASN A 162 -5.06 7.27 3.37
C ASN A 162 -6.16 6.24 3.68
N ALA A 163 -6.40 5.27 2.80
CA ALA A 163 -7.32 4.17 3.07
C ALA A 163 -6.86 3.25 4.22
N CYS A 164 -5.58 3.32 4.63
CA CYS A 164 -5.09 2.59 5.80
C CYS A 164 -5.50 3.24 7.14
N LEU A 165 -5.81 4.55 7.17
CA LEU A 165 -6.12 5.26 8.42
C LEU A 165 -7.32 4.68 9.17
N PRO A 166 -8.48 4.39 8.53
CA PRO A 166 -9.59 3.75 9.23
C PRO A 166 -9.21 2.38 9.82
N VAL A 167 -8.33 1.63 9.13
CA VAL A 167 -7.87 0.33 9.60
C VAL A 167 -6.99 0.46 10.84
N ILE A 168 -6.07 1.44 10.87
CA ILE A 168 -5.23 1.70 12.05
C ILE A 168 -6.09 2.12 13.24
N ARG A 169 -7.07 3.00 13.03
CA ARG A 169 -8.00 3.42 14.10
C ARG A 169 -8.81 2.26 14.66
N ALA A 170 -9.26 1.35 13.79
CA ALA A 170 -9.92 0.13 14.23
C ALA A 170 -8.97 -0.75 15.08
N ARG A 171 -7.71 -0.91 14.65
CA ARG A 171 -6.69 -1.65 15.42
C ARG A 171 -6.41 -1.01 16.78
N ILE A 172 -6.28 0.32 16.85
CA ILE A 172 -6.13 1.05 18.12
C ILE A 172 -7.28 0.71 19.06
N SER A 173 -8.53 0.80 18.57
CA SER A 173 -9.70 0.45 19.37
C SER A 173 -9.71 -1.01 19.82
N ASN A 174 -9.28 -1.94 18.98
CA ASN A 174 -9.18 -3.36 19.34
C ASN A 174 -8.11 -3.60 20.40
N LEU A 175 -6.95 -2.96 20.28
CA LEU A 175 -5.87 -3.05 21.27
C LEU A 175 -6.34 -2.53 22.64
N SER A 176 -7.05 -1.40 22.68
CA SER A 176 -7.64 -0.90 23.93
C SER A 176 -8.64 -1.89 24.53
N MET A 177 -9.48 -2.52 23.70
CA MET A 177 -10.41 -3.56 24.17
C MET A 177 -9.69 -4.81 24.69
N ALA A 178 -8.60 -5.21 24.04
CA ALA A 178 -7.76 -6.31 24.51
C ALA A 178 -7.08 -6.00 25.84
N GLN A 179 -6.64 -4.75 26.06
CA GLN A 179 -6.10 -4.30 27.35
C GLN A 179 -7.16 -4.41 28.45
N GLU A 180 -8.37 -3.87 28.23
CA GLU A 180 -9.49 -3.98 29.18
C GLU A 180 -9.83 -5.44 29.52
N LEU A 181 -9.79 -6.33 28.52
CA LEU A 181 -10.01 -7.76 28.71
C LEU A 181 -8.94 -8.38 29.60
N ILE A 182 -7.66 -8.07 29.37
CA ILE A 182 -6.54 -8.60 30.15
C ILE A 182 -6.54 -8.05 31.57
N ASP A 183 -6.81 -6.75 31.76
CA ASP A 183 -6.96 -6.13 33.08
C ASP A 183 -8.06 -6.83 33.89
N SER A 184 -9.23 -7.07 33.28
CA SER A 184 -10.33 -7.77 33.94
C SER A 184 -9.99 -9.21 34.28
N ALA A 185 -9.33 -9.94 33.35
CA ALA A 185 -8.89 -11.30 33.61
C ALA A 185 -7.85 -11.36 34.75
N GLN A 186 -6.90 -10.42 34.76
CA GLN A 186 -5.90 -10.30 35.82
C GLN A 186 -6.54 -10.01 37.18
N GLU A 187 -7.51 -9.10 37.23
CA GLU A 187 -8.26 -8.80 38.46
C GLU A 187 -8.95 -10.06 39.00
N ASN A 188 -9.63 -10.81 38.13
CA ASN A 188 -10.30 -12.06 38.52
C ASN A 188 -9.32 -13.10 39.09
N VAL A 189 -8.17 -13.31 38.43
CA VAL A 189 -7.10 -14.19 38.95
C VAL A 189 -6.59 -13.71 40.30
N SER A 190 -6.36 -12.41 40.46
CA SER A 190 -5.92 -11.84 41.73
C SER A 190 -6.92 -12.05 42.87
N ILE A 191 -8.23 -11.98 42.57
CA ILE A 191 -9.30 -12.23 43.55
C ILE A 191 -9.33 -13.71 43.93
N SER A 192 -9.26 -14.62 42.96
CA SER A 192 -9.24 -16.07 43.22
C SER A 192 -8.04 -16.47 44.08
N LEU A 193 -6.83 -16.01 43.75
CA LEU A 193 -5.63 -16.26 44.57
C LEU A 193 -5.79 -15.76 46.01
N ARG A 194 -6.45 -14.61 46.21
CA ARG A 194 -6.75 -14.10 47.54
C ARG A 194 -7.77 -14.97 48.28
N MET A 195 -8.80 -15.46 47.60
CA MET A 195 -9.79 -16.36 48.20
C MET A 195 -9.16 -17.69 48.63
N GLU A 196 -8.30 -18.27 47.79
CA GLU A 196 -7.52 -19.47 48.10
C GLU A 196 -6.61 -19.24 49.31
N SER A 197 -5.90 -18.10 49.37
CA SER A 197 -5.05 -17.75 50.52
C SER A 197 -5.81 -17.62 51.85
N LEU A 198 -7.11 -17.32 51.80
CA LEU A 198 -8.01 -17.25 52.95
C LEU A 198 -8.66 -18.61 53.28
N GLY A 199 -8.44 -19.64 52.46
CA GLY A 199 -9.06 -20.96 52.60
C GLY A 199 -10.56 -20.95 52.32
N LEU A 200 -11.03 -20.08 51.42
CA LEU A 200 -12.44 -19.90 51.07
C LEU A 200 -12.89 -20.66 49.81
N GLU A 201 -12.14 -21.67 49.39
CA GLU A 201 -12.46 -22.52 48.22
C GLU A 201 -13.23 -23.80 48.57
#